data_AF-A0AAW6ERT0-F1
#
_entry.id   AF-A0AAW6ERT0-F1
#
_cell.length_a   1.000
_cell.length_b   1.000
_cell.length_c   1.000
_cell.angle_alpha   90.00
_cell.angle_beta   90.00
_cell.angle_gamma   90.00
#
_symmetry.space_group_name_H-M   'P 1'
#
loop_
_entity.id
_entity.type
_entity.pdbx_description
1 polymer ?
#
loop_
_entity_poly.entity_id
_entity_poly.type
_entity_poly.pdbx_seq_one_letter_code
_entity_poly.pdbx_strand_id
1 'polypeptide(L)'
;MRTSIRTDKYFVKIEQDGVIENNKEKNPWIYKYETTAYNKKGKSIKVSFYADKNLKKGAYICVHVGGTGEKKDIYGVDSFEEVNINDVPKLAKEELDMK
;
A
#
# COMPACT_ATOMS: atom_id res chain seq x y z
N MET A 1 14.72 -8.88 18.90
CA MET A 1 13.54 -8.00 18.83
C MET A 1 12.86 -8.23 17.48
N ARG A 2 11.72 -8.92 17.43
CA ARG A 2 10.96 -9.11 16.18
C ARG A 2 10.15 -7.85 15.94
N THR A 3 10.53 -7.09 14.92
CA THR A 3 9.94 -5.80 14.56
C THR A 3 8.44 -5.98 14.31
N SER A 4 7.59 -5.25 15.04
CA SER A 4 6.11 -5.34 15.02
C SER A 4 5.45 -4.82 13.73
N ILE A 5 6.14 -4.88 12.59
CA ILE A 5 5.66 -4.39 11.29
C ILE A 5 4.33 -5.04 10.87
N ARG A 6 4.01 -6.22 11.41
CA ARG A 6 2.79 -6.98 11.10
C ARG A 6 1.50 -6.33 11.64
N THR A 7 1.62 -5.41 12.59
CA THR A 7 0.48 -4.71 13.21
C THR A 7 0.47 -3.21 12.95
N ASP A 8 1.50 -2.69 12.29
CA ASP A 8 1.55 -1.28 11.92
C ASP A 8 0.68 -1.02 10.68
N LYS A 9 -0.21 -0.04 10.79
CA LYS A 9 -1.01 0.46 9.68
C LYS A 9 -0.16 1.41 8.84
N TYR A 10 -0.16 1.17 7.53
CA TYR A 10 0.49 2.05 6.57
C TYR A 10 -0.55 2.62 5.63
N PHE A 11 -0.34 3.85 5.20
CA PHE A 11 -1.26 4.59 4.36
C PHE A 11 -0.60 4.88 3.01
N VAL A 12 -1.33 4.66 1.94
CA VAL A 12 -0.93 4.99 0.57
C VAL A 12 -1.99 5.89 -0.06
N LYS A 13 -1.54 6.73 -0.99
CA LYS A 13 -2.41 7.52 -1.84
C LYS A 13 -2.32 6.95 -3.25
N ILE A 14 -3.45 6.65 -3.85
CA ILE A 14 -3.50 6.14 -5.22
C ILE A 14 -3.45 7.33 -6.16
N GLU A 15 -2.31 7.58 -6.79
CA GLU A 15 -2.15 8.69 -7.74
C GLU A 15 -2.12 8.22 -9.19
N GLN A 16 -1.81 6.95 -9.39
CA GLN A 16 -1.66 6.32 -10.69
C GLN A 16 -2.57 5.09 -10.78
N ASP A 17 -3.00 4.78 -11.99
CA ASP A 17 -3.75 3.56 -12.27
C ASP A 17 -2.87 2.32 -12.02
N GLY A 18 -3.50 1.20 -11.67
CA GLY A 18 -2.78 -0.06 -11.49
C GLY A 18 -2.18 -0.55 -12.80
N VAL A 19 -0.97 -1.10 -12.72
CA VAL A 19 -0.31 -1.73 -13.86
C VAL A 19 -0.94 -3.09 -14.08
N ILE A 20 -1.48 -3.34 -15.28
CA ILE A 20 -2.08 -4.63 -15.61
C ILE A 20 -0.95 -5.65 -15.85
N GLU A 21 -0.70 -6.53 -14.88
CA GLU A 21 0.14 -7.71 -15.08
C GLU A 21 -0.75 -8.88 -15.52
N ASN A 22 -0.62 -9.29 -16.78
CA ASN A 22 -1.34 -10.45 -17.32
C ASN A 22 -0.64 -11.75 -16.91
N ASN A 23 -0.54 -11.99 -15.60
CA ASN A 23 0.00 -13.23 -15.04
C ASN A 23 -1.12 -14.09 -14.44
N LYS A 24 -2.11 -14.42 -15.29
CA LYS A 24 -3.31 -15.20 -14.92
C LYS A 24 -3.01 -16.59 -14.36
N GLU A 25 -1.82 -17.13 -14.60
CA GLU A 25 -1.41 -18.44 -14.08
C GLU A 25 -1.13 -18.43 -12.57
N LYS A 26 -0.82 -17.27 -11.98
CA LYS A 26 -0.44 -17.18 -10.55
C LYS A 26 -1.40 -16.38 -9.70
N ASN A 27 -2.01 -15.32 -10.24
CA ASN A 27 -2.88 -14.43 -9.46
C ASN A 27 -4.21 -14.15 -10.19
N PRO A 28 -5.36 -14.23 -9.48
CA PRO A 28 -6.64 -13.80 -10.04
C PRO A 28 -6.73 -12.28 -10.23
N TRP A 29 -5.87 -11.52 -9.54
CA TRP A 29 -5.82 -10.07 -9.60
C TRP A 29 -4.83 -9.58 -10.64
N ILE A 30 -5.31 -8.75 -11.58
CA ILE A 30 -4.51 -8.26 -12.70
C ILE A 30 -3.90 -6.88 -12.45
N TYR A 31 -4.45 -6.06 -11.55
CA TYR A 31 -3.97 -4.71 -11.30
C TYR A 31 -2.93 -4.71 -10.18
N LYS A 32 -1.66 -4.50 -10.54
CA LYS A 32 -0.56 -4.35 -9.59
C LYS A 32 -0.35 -2.89 -9.24
N TYR A 33 -0.19 -2.64 -7.95
CA TYR A 33 0.21 -1.35 -7.40
C TYR A 33 1.53 -1.53 -6.66
N GLU A 34 2.56 -0.81 -7.10
CA GLU A 34 3.82 -0.67 -6.38
C GLU A 34 3.93 0.79 -5.95
N THR A 35 3.81 1.04 -4.65
CA THR A 35 3.84 2.41 -4.11
C THR A 35 4.56 2.47 -2.77
N THR A 36 4.85 3.69 -2.32
CA THR A 36 5.45 3.94 -1.01
C THR A 36 4.34 4.21 0.00
N ALA A 37 4.26 3.40 1.03
CA ALA A 37 3.32 3.56 2.13
C ALA A 37 3.97 4.23 3.33
N TYR A 38 3.23 5.09 4.02
CA TYR A 38 3.70 5.85 5.16
C TYR A 38 2.91 5.45 6.40
N ASN A 39 3.60 5.14 7.49
CA ASN A 39 2.92 4.90 8.76
C ASN A 39 2.59 6.20 9.48
N LYS A 40 1.86 6.08 10.60
CA LYS A 40 1.56 7.19 11.52
C LYS A 40 2.75 7.98 12.06
N LYS A 41 3.98 7.47 11.93
CA LYS A 41 5.21 8.13 12.37
C LYS A 41 5.97 8.80 11.21
N GLY A 42 5.41 8.83 10.00
CA GLY A 42 6.09 9.34 8.79
C GLY A 42 7.13 8.36 8.22
N LYS A 43 7.14 7.10 8.68
CA LYS A 43 8.09 6.11 8.15
C LYS A 43 7.57 5.55 6.83
N SER A 44 8.33 5.76 5.77
CA SER A 44 8.08 5.23 4.43
C SER A 44 8.54 3.77 4.29
N ILE A 45 7.74 2.94 3.63
CA ILE A 45 8.10 1.59 3.18
C ILE A 45 7.62 1.40 1.74
N LYS A 46 8.27 0.53 0.97
CA LYS A 46 7.75 0.12 -0.33
C LYS A 46 6.83 -1.07 -0.15
N VAL A 47 5.64 -0.99 -0.73
CA VAL A 47 4.66 -2.07 -0.72
C VAL A 47 4.25 -2.42 -2.14
N SER A 48 4.00 -3.70 -2.37
CA SER A 48 3.34 -4.16 -3.58
C SER A 48 2.09 -4.94 -3.23
N PHE A 49 1.00 -4.64 -3.93
CA PHE A 49 -0.27 -5.31 -3.75
C PHE A 49 -1.02 -5.38 -5.07
N TYR A 50 -1.93 -6.34 -5.15
CA TYR A 50 -2.76 -6.55 -6.32
C TYR A 50 -4.20 -6.28 -5.96
N ALA A 51 -4.93 -5.68 -6.90
CA ALA A 51 -6.36 -5.43 -6.77
C ALA A 51 -7.12 -6.10 -7.93
N ASP A 52 -8.35 -6.50 -7.63
CA ASP A 52 -9.29 -7.03 -8.62
C ASP A 52 -9.73 -5.95 -9.63
N LYS A 53 -9.80 -4.70 -9.18
CA LYS A 53 -10.26 -3.54 -9.95
C LYS A 53 -9.27 -2.38 -9.87
N ASN A 54 -9.40 -1.46 -10.83
CA ASN A 54 -8.65 -0.22 -10.78
C ASN A 54 -9.12 0.64 -9.59
N LEU A 55 -8.18 1.11 -8.78
CA LEU A 55 -8.43 1.91 -7.60
C LEU A 55 -8.63 3.38 -8.00
N LYS A 56 -9.46 4.09 -7.25
CA LYS A 56 -9.78 5.49 -7.57
C LYS A 56 -8.60 6.39 -7.31
N LYS A 57 -8.26 7.26 -8.27
CA LYS A 57 -7.24 8.29 -8.11
C LYS A 57 -7.62 9.27 -7.00
N GLY A 58 -6.66 9.57 -6.13
CA GLY A 58 -6.83 10.37 -4.92
C GLY A 58 -7.47 9.62 -3.74
N ALA A 59 -7.77 8.33 -3.87
CA ALA A 59 -8.21 7.54 -2.73
C ALA A 59 -7.04 7.25 -1.79
N TYR A 60 -7.33 7.27 -0.49
CA TYR A 60 -6.41 6.86 0.55
C TYR A 60 -6.71 5.41 0.91
N ILE A 61 -5.66 4.59 0.93
CA ILE A 61 -5.80 3.16 1.25
C ILE A 61 -4.89 2.84 2.43
N CYS A 62 -5.45 2.22 3.45
CA CYS A 62 -4.71 1.63 4.55
C CYS A 62 -4.30 0.21 4.16
N VAL A 63 -3.00 -0.04 4.04
CA VAL A 63 -2.44 -1.35 3.72
C VAL A 63 -1.92 -2.03 4.98
N HIS A 64 -2.25 -3.31 5.11
CA HIS A 64 -1.82 -4.19 6.19
C HIS A 64 -0.68 -5.05 5.68
N VAL A 65 0.54 -4.80 6.19
CA VAL A 65 1.74 -5.53 5.79
C VAL A 65 1.76 -6.89 6.47
N GLY A 66 1.66 -7.97 5.68
CA GLY A 66 1.63 -9.34 6.18
C GLY A 66 3.01 -9.99 6.35
N GLY A 67 4.02 -9.49 5.65
CA GLY A 67 5.37 -10.07 5.62
C GLY A 67 6.26 -9.50 4.52
N THR A 68 7.29 -10.27 4.14
CA THR A 68 8.18 -9.93 3.01
C THR A 68 7.44 -10.15 1.69
N GLY A 69 7.43 -9.13 0.83
CA GLY A 69 6.82 -9.22 -0.49
C GLY A 69 7.70 -9.92 -1.51
N GLU A 70 7.45 -9.68 -2.80
CA GLU A 70 8.15 -10.33 -3.91
C GLU A 70 9.66 -10.01 -3.94
N LYS A 71 10.08 -8.89 -3.34
CA LYS A 71 11.49 -8.45 -3.26
C LYS A 71 11.89 -8.23 -1.81
N LYS A 72 13.19 -8.39 -1.50
CA LYS A 72 13.74 -8.15 -0.14
C LYS A 72 13.41 -6.76 0.43
N ASP A 73 13.22 -5.77 -0.43
CA ASP A 73 12.95 -4.37 -0.06
C ASP A 73 11.49 -3.95 -0.27
N ILE A 74 10.61 -4.86 -0.71
CA ILE A 74 9.20 -4.59 -0.93
C ILE A 74 8.39 -5.47 0.01
N TYR A 75 7.51 -4.85 0.78
CA TYR A 75 6.63 -5.56 1.70
C TYR A 75 5.37 -6.02 0.99
N GLY A 76 4.95 -7.24 1.29
CA GLY A 76 3.73 -7.82 0.79
C GLY A 76 2.55 -7.34 1.63
N VAL A 77 1.51 -6.88 0.96
CA VAL A 77 0.25 -6.48 1.61
C VAL A 77 -0.66 -7.69 1.71
N ASP A 78 -1.11 -7.99 2.92
CA ASP A 78 -2.05 -9.08 3.20
C ASP A 78 -3.49 -8.65 2.90
N SER A 79 -3.81 -7.41 3.26
CA SER A 79 -5.13 -6.80 3.06
C SER A 79 -4.99 -5.29 2.94
N PHE A 80 -5.91 -4.67 2.22
CA PHE A 80 -5.96 -3.22 2.08
C PHE A 80 -7.40 -2.74 2.22
N GLU A 81 -7.58 -1.56 2.79
CA GLU A 81 -8.89 -0.97 3.08
C GLU A 81 -8.90 0.49 2.63
N GLU A 82 -9.95 0.91 1.92
CA GLU A 82 -10.13 2.32 1.58
C GLU A 82 -10.50 3.11 2.84
N VAL A 83 -9.75 4.16 3.12
CA VAL A 83 -9.94 5.02 4.29
C VAL A 83 -10.12 6.47 3.88
N ASN A 84 -10.78 7.25 4.73
CA ASN A 84 -10.91 8.68 4.52
C ASN A 84 -9.63 9.41 4.90
N ILE A 85 -9.39 10.56 4.26
CA ILE A 85 -8.27 11.45 4.58
C ILE A 85 -8.23 11.88 6.05
N ASN A 86 -9.38 11.90 6.73
CA ASN A 86 -9.48 12.20 8.17
C ASN A 86 -8.97 11.06 9.07
N ASP A 87 -8.96 9.82 8.56
CA ASP A 87 -8.43 8.65 9.26
C ASP A 87 -6.90 8.56 9.09
N VAL A 88 -6.36 9.17 8.04
CA VAL A 88 -4.93 9.23 7.78
C VAL A 88 -4.26 10.16 8.79
N PRO A 89 -3.24 9.67 9.53
CA PRO A 89 -2.46 10.49 10.46
C PRO A 89 -1.85 11.71 9.75
N LYS A 90 -1.84 12.87 10.41
CA LYS A 90 -1.30 14.13 9.85
C LYS A 90 0.10 13.95 9.25
N LEU A 91 1.01 13.30 9.98
CA LEU A 91 2.37 13.02 9.50
C LEU A 91 2.40 12.19 8.22
N ALA A 92 1.59 11.13 8.15
CA ALA A 92 1.52 10.29 6.94
C ALA A 92 0.91 11.06 5.77
N LYS A 93 -0.11 11.88 6.05
CA LYS A 93 -0.77 12.72 5.05
C LYS A 93 0.18 13.77 4.49
N GLU A 94 0.95 14.46 5.33
CA GLU A 94 1.94 15.44 4.89
C GLU A 94 2.98 14.79 3.97
N GLU A 95 3.50 13.63 4.34
CA GLU A 95 4.46 12.88 3.49
C GLU A 95 3.85 12.38 2.17
N LEU A 96 2.55 12.05 2.17
CA LEU A 96 1.80 11.63 0.98
C LEU A 96 1.42 12.81 0.07
N ASP A 97 1.37 14.04 0.60
CA ASP A 97 1.01 15.25 -0.14
C ASP A 97 2.24 16.04 -0.61
N MET A 98 3.38 15.88 0.07
CA MET A 98 4.68 16.45 -0.31
C MET A 98 5.34 15.76 -1.52
N LYS A 99 4.71 14.75 -2.10
CA LYS A 99 5.26 13.90 -3.16
C LYS A 99 4.55 14.14 -4.50
#